data_AF-A0A7J5E821-F1
#
_entry.id   AF-A0A7J5E821-F1
#
_cell.length_a   1.000
_cell.length_b   1.000
_cell.length_c   1.000
_cell.angle_alpha   90.00
_cell.angle_beta   90.00
_cell.angle_gamma   90.00
#
_symmetry.space_group_name_H-M   'P 1'
#
loop_
_entity.id
_entity.type
_entity.pdbx_description
1 polymer ?
#
loop_
_entity_poly.entity_id
_entity_poly.type
_entity_poly.pdbx_seq_one_letter_code
_entity_poly.pdbx_strand_id
1 'polypeptide(L)'
;MKKFDIPIHYKSSIISRLKEQRKNEDPRKKDFSPSVLDFGPVVFYIARHFGFCYGVENAIEIAYKTIEENESKRIFLLSEMIHNPGVNADLQSRGVKFIMDTEGKQIIDWNELNSEDIIIIPAFGTTIEI
;
A
#
# COMPACT_ATOMS: atom_id res chain seq x y z
N MET A 1 -11.46 14.51 4.79
CA MET A 1 -10.38 13.51 4.78
C MET A 1 -10.31 12.92 3.38
N LYS A 2 -9.10 12.78 2.81
CA LYS A 2 -8.87 12.17 1.49
C LYS A 2 -9.48 10.76 1.46
N LYS A 3 -10.14 10.40 0.35
CA LYS A 3 -10.53 9.02 0.03
C LYS A 3 -9.52 8.52 -1.01
N PHE A 4 -9.01 7.32 -0.81
CA PHE A 4 -8.09 6.69 -1.73
C PHE A 4 -8.82 5.70 -2.62
N ASP A 5 -8.44 5.68 -3.89
CA ASP A 5 -8.86 4.67 -4.83
C ASP A 5 -7.87 3.49 -4.82
N ILE A 6 -8.09 2.58 -3.87
CA ILE A 6 -7.35 1.32 -3.77
C ILE A 6 -8.17 0.16 -4.36
N PRO A 7 -7.50 -0.84 -4.97
CA PRO A 7 -8.16 -2.02 -5.52
C PRO A 7 -9.15 -2.68 -4.57
N ILE A 8 -10.29 -3.11 -5.12
CA ILE A 8 -11.41 -3.65 -4.33
C ILE A 8 -10.99 -4.89 -3.53
N HIS A 9 -10.08 -5.73 -4.06
CA HIS A 9 -9.63 -6.94 -3.38
C HIS A 9 -8.79 -6.66 -2.12
N TYR A 10 -8.29 -5.43 -1.92
CA TYR A 10 -7.69 -5.01 -0.65
C TYR A 10 -8.70 -4.45 0.36
N LYS A 11 -9.95 -4.20 -0.07
CA LYS A 11 -11.01 -3.69 0.80
C LYS A 11 -11.77 -4.86 1.44
N SER A 12 -11.95 -4.79 2.75
CA SER A 12 -12.79 -5.74 3.48
C SER A 12 -14.13 -5.09 3.85
N SER A 13 -15.24 -5.77 3.57
CA SER A 13 -16.60 -5.30 3.88
C SER A 13 -16.85 -5.16 5.38
N ILE A 14 -16.33 -6.11 6.19
CA ILE A 14 -16.47 -6.11 7.64
C ILE A 14 -15.61 -4.99 8.26
N ILE A 15 -14.34 -4.94 7.87
CA ILE A 15 -13.37 -3.99 8.42
C ILE A 15 -13.73 -2.55 8.07
N SER A 16 -14.18 -2.31 6.84
CA SER A 16 -14.61 -0.97 6.40
C SER A 16 -15.76 -0.45 7.25
N ARG A 17 -16.77 -1.30 7.50
CA ARG A 17 -17.94 -0.95 8.32
C ARG A 17 -17.54 -0.65 9.76
N LEU A 18 -16.67 -1.47 10.34
CA LEU A 18 -16.14 -1.26 11.69
C LEU A 18 -15.40 0.08 11.80
N LYS A 19 -14.50 0.36 10.85
CA LYS A 19 -13.72 1.61 10.82
C LYS A 19 -14.62 2.84 10.64
N GLU A 20 -15.66 2.74 9.82
CA GLU A 20 -16.64 3.80 9.60
C GLU A 20 -17.44 4.12 10.87
N GLN A 21 -17.99 3.09 11.53
CA GLN A 21 -18.67 3.25 12.81
C GLN A 21 -17.77 3.92 13.84
N ARG A 22 -16.56 3.38 14.01
CA ARG A 22 -15.54 3.89 14.94
C ARG A 22 -15.11 5.33 14.67
N LYS A 23 -15.15 5.78 13.40
CA LYS A 23 -14.86 7.15 12.99
C LYS A 23 -16.03 8.08 13.28
N ASN A 24 -17.27 7.62 13.14
CA ASN A 24 -18.46 8.41 13.44
C ASN A 24 -18.62 8.64 14.95
N GLU A 25 -18.31 7.63 15.77
CA GLU A 25 -18.36 7.70 17.24
C GLU A 25 -17.21 8.51 17.83
N ASP A 26 -15.98 8.30 17.34
CA ASP A 26 -14.77 8.97 17.84
C ASP A 26 -13.88 9.43 16.66
N PRO A 27 -14.22 10.56 16.00
CA PRO A 27 -13.51 11.05 14.83
C PRO A 27 -12.08 11.49 15.13
N ARG A 28 -11.78 11.83 16.40
CA ARG A 28 -10.46 12.27 16.85
C ARG A 28 -9.58 11.12 17.33
N LYS A 29 -10.07 9.87 17.30
CA LYS A 29 -9.30 8.67 17.67
C LYS A 29 -8.74 8.74 19.09
N LYS A 30 -9.50 9.30 20.03
CA LYS A 30 -9.12 9.39 21.45
C LYS A 30 -9.39 8.10 22.22
N ASP A 31 -10.35 7.30 21.78
CA ASP A 31 -10.62 5.99 22.37
C ASP A 31 -9.72 4.94 21.69
N PHE A 32 -8.81 4.37 22.47
CA PHE A 32 -7.88 3.33 22.04
C PHE A 32 -8.37 1.91 22.30
N SER A 33 -9.56 1.75 22.89
CA SER A 33 -10.14 0.44 23.15
C SER A 33 -10.31 -0.37 21.85
N PRO A 34 -10.17 -1.71 21.90
CA PRO A 34 -10.50 -2.55 20.76
C PRO A 34 -12.00 -2.51 20.49
N SER A 35 -12.40 -2.69 19.23
CA SER A 35 -13.80 -2.98 18.89
C SER A 35 -14.10 -4.42 19.24
N VAL A 36 -15.20 -4.66 19.95
CA VAL A 36 -15.61 -6.00 20.39
C VAL A 36 -16.73 -6.49 19.49
N LEU A 37 -16.53 -7.63 18.85
CA LEU A 37 -17.57 -8.37 18.13
C LEU A 37 -17.89 -9.63 18.94
N ASP A 38 -19.01 -9.58 19.66
CA ASP A 38 -19.46 -10.65 20.56
C ASP A 38 -20.49 -11.54 19.84
N PHE A 39 -20.16 -12.82 19.68
CA PHE A 39 -21.04 -13.85 19.10
C PHE A 39 -21.45 -14.91 20.15
N GLY A 40 -21.28 -14.63 21.45
CA GLY A 40 -21.56 -15.55 22.55
C GLY A 40 -20.36 -16.45 22.86
N PRO A 41 -20.28 -17.68 22.33
CA PRO A 41 -19.16 -18.58 22.60
C PRO A 41 -17.80 -18.08 22.09
N VAL A 42 -17.80 -17.11 21.17
CA VAL A 42 -16.60 -16.52 20.58
C VAL A 42 -16.73 -15.00 20.59
N VAL A 43 -15.69 -14.32 21.05
CA VAL A 43 -15.58 -12.86 21.09
C VAL A 43 -14.32 -12.44 20.35
N PHE A 44 -14.46 -11.58 19.34
CA PHE A 44 -13.33 -11.01 18.61
C PHE A 44 -13.02 -9.60 19.11
N TYR A 45 -11.75 -9.38 19.44
CA TYR A 45 -11.23 -8.06 19.78
C TYR A 45 -10.41 -7.53 18.60
N ILE A 46 -10.90 -6.48 17.97
CA ILE A 46 -10.25 -5.84 16.84
C ILE A 46 -9.58 -4.56 17.32
N ALA A 47 -8.26 -4.46 17.19
CA ALA A 47 -7.51 -3.27 17.60
C ALA A 47 -8.09 -1.98 17.01
N ARG A 48 -8.01 -0.87 17.75
CA ARG A 48 -8.48 0.45 17.29
C ARG A 48 -7.82 0.89 15.98
N HIS A 49 -6.53 0.58 15.83
CA HIS A 49 -5.73 0.92 14.66
C HIS A 49 -5.21 -0.36 14.02
N PHE A 50 -5.65 -0.62 12.79
CA PHE A 50 -5.27 -1.81 12.03
C PHE A 50 -5.51 -1.61 10.53
N GLY A 51 -4.86 -2.43 9.72
CA GLY A 51 -4.88 -2.33 8.26
C GLY A 51 -4.00 -1.18 7.73
N PHE A 52 -4.21 -0.79 6.47
CA PHE A 52 -3.39 0.23 5.83
C PHE A 52 -3.49 1.59 6.52
N CYS A 53 -2.33 2.23 6.68
CA CYS A 53 -2.24 3.62 7.08
C CYS A 53 -2.36 4.52 5.84
N TYR A 54 -2.53 5.82 6.07
CA TYR A 54 -2.63 6.81 5.00
C TYR A 54 -1.48 6.72 3.99
N GLY A 55 -0.24 6.56 4.46
CA GLY A 55 0.94 6.48 3.59
C GLY A 55 0.90 5.26 2.67
N VAL A 56 0.47 4.11 3.19
CA VAL A 56 0.33 2.87 2.41
C VAL A 56 -0.80 3.00 1.39
N GLU A 57 -1.97 3.52 1.78
CA GLU A 57 -3.09 3.73 0.84
C GLU A 57 -2.70 4.70 -0.27
N ASN A 58 -1.96 5.77 0.05
CA ASN A 58 -1.45 6.73 -0.91
C ASN A 58 -0.43 6.12 -1.88
N ALA A 59 0.50 5.31 -1.38
CA ALA A 59 1.51 4.64 -2.21
C ALA A 59 0.87 3.65 -3.18
N ILE A 60 -0.10 2.85 -2.71
CA ILE A 60 -0.87 1.94 -3.55
C ILE A 60 -1.63 2.73 -4.63
N GLU A 61 -2.36 3.79 -4.27
CA GLU A 61 -3.09 4.61 -5.25
C GLU A 61 -2.16 5.18 -6.33
N ILE A 62 -0.98 5.71 -5.95
CA ILE A 62 0.01 6.24 -6.89
C ILE A 62 0.52 5.15 -7.83
N ALA A 63 0.91 3.99 -7.31
CA ALA A 63 1.44 2.90 -8.13
C ALA A 63 0.42 2.40 -9.15
N TYR A 64 -0.82 2.17 -8.73
CA TYR A 64 -1.87 1.67 -9.63
C TYR A 64 -2.24 2.70 -10.70
N LYS A 65 -2.39 3.97 -10.32
CA LYS A 65 -2.63 5.03 -11.31
C LYS A 65 -1.49 5.16 -12.29
N THR A 66 -0.25 5.05 -11.83
CA THR A 66 0.93 5.12 -12.71
C THR A 66 0.88 4.00 -13.75
N ILE A 67 0.49 2.79 -13.35
CA ILE A 67 0.31 1.64 -14.26
C ILE A 67 -0.82 1.90 -15.26
N GLU A 68 -2.00 2.28 -14.77
CA GLU A 68 -3.20 2.49 -15.61
C GLU A 68 -3.04 3.64 -16.60
N GLU A 69 -2.33 4.71 -16.22
CA GLU A 69 -2.12 5.89 -17.07
C GLU A 69 -0.95 5.71 -18.06
N ASN A 70 -0.11 4.68 -17.90
CA ASN A 70 1.11 4.49 -18.68
C ASN A 70 1.30 3.04 -19.18
N GLU A 71 0.24 2.42 -19.68
CA GLU A 71 0.24 1.00 -20.13
C GLU A 71 1.34 0.66 -21.16
N SER A 72 1.81 1.63 -21.94
CA SER A 72 2.86 1.44 -22.97
C SER A 72 4.29 1.65 -22.46
N LYS A 73 4.47 2.08 -21.21
CA LYS A 73 5.79 2.39 -20.64
C LYS A 73 6.28 1.31 -19.71
N ARG A 74 7.60 1.20 -19.58
CA ARG A 74 8.22 0.35 -18.55
C ARG A 74 8.16 1.10 -17.22
N ILE A 75 7.63 0.42 -16.22
CA ILE A 75 7.49 0.98 -14.86
C ILE A 75 8.39 0.19 -13.93
N PHE A 76 9.19 0.92 -13.18
CA PHE A 76 10.10 0.40 -12.20
C PHE A 76 9.75 0.97 -10.82
N LEU A 77 10.01 0.16 -9.81
CA LEU A 77 9.99 0.56 -8.41
C LEU A 77 11.42 0.39 -7.89
N LEU A 78 11.92 1.39 -7.16
CA LEU A 78 13.31 1.35 -6.69
C LEU A 78 13.59 0.10 -5.83
N SER A 79 12.65 -0.25 -4.95
CA SER A 79 12.62 -1.48 -4.16
C SER A 79 11.13 -1.86 -3.95
N GLU A 80 10.85 -2.79 -3.04
CA GLU A 80 9.47 -3.10 -2.65
C GLU A 80 8.68 -1.82 -2.33
N MET A 81 7.43 -1.73 -2.77
CA MET A 81 6.62 -0.53 -2.47
C MET A 81 6.33 -0.42 -0.98
N ILE A 82 6.03 -1.56 -0.37
CA ILE A 82 5.79 -1.80 1.05
C ILE A 82 6.24 -3.23 1.38
N HIS A 83 6.54 -3.53 2.64
CA HIS A 83 6.86 -4.90 3.08
C HIS A 83 5.60 -5.78 3.19
N ASN A 84 4.91 -5.95 2.05
CA ASN A 84 3.77 -6.83 1.90
C ASN A 84 3.95 -7.65 0.60
N PRO A 85 4.25 -8.95 0.70
CA PRO A 85 4.55 -9.77 -0.48
C PRO A 85 3.35 -9.87 -1.43
N GLY A 86 2.12 -9.84 -0.91
CA GLY A 86 0.91 -9.90 -1.74
C GLY A 86 0.75 -8.66 -2.62
N VAL A 87 0.99 -7.47 -2.05
CA VAL A 87 0.92 -6.21 -2.81
C VAL A 87 2.05 -6.13 -3.83
N ASN A 88 3.28 -6.53 -3.46
CA ASN A 88 4.42 -6.52 -4.37
C ASN A 88 4.23 -7.51 -5.52
N ALA A 89 3.70 -8.70 -5.24
CA ALA A 89 3.38 -9.69 -6.27
C ALA A 89 2.30 -9.19 -7.24
N ASP A 90 1.26 -8.50 -6.76
CA ASP A 90 0.24 -7.93 -7.65
C ASP A 90 0.84 -6.86 -8.58
N LEU A 91 1.71 -5.98 -8.08
CA LEU A 91 2.42 -4.99 -8.91
C LEU A 91 3.31 -5.65 -9.96
N GLN A 92 4.06 -6.69 -9.58
CA GLN A 92 4.89 -7.45 -10.51
C GLN A 92 4.06 -8.15 -11.58
N SER A 93 2.91 -8.72 -11.21
CA SER A 93 1.99 -9.35 -12.16
C SER A 93 1.44 -8.38 -13.20
N ARG A 94 1.45 -7.08 -12.88
CA ARG A 94 1.08 -5.97 -13.79
C ARG A 94 2.25 -5.42 -14.59
N GLY A 95 3.42 -6.04 -14.51
CA GLY A 95 4.59 -5.68 -15.31
C GLY A 95 5.56 -4.71 -14.62
N VAL A 96 5.31 -4.32 -13.36
CA VAL A 96 6.27 -3.50 -12.61
C VAL A 96 7.50 -4.33 -12.26
N LYS A 97 8.69 -3.73 -12.41
CA LYS A 97 9.97 -4.36 -12.06
C LYS A 97 10.63 -3.67 -10.87
N PHE A 98 11.34 -4.41 -10.04
CA PHE A 98 12.11 -3.85 -8.92
C PHE A 98 13.58 -3.67 -9.31
N ILE A 99 14.12 -2.47 -9.08
CA ILE A 99 15.51 -2.15 -9.38
C ILE A 99 16.45 -2.80 -8.35
N MET A 100 16.05 -2.80 -7.08
CA MET A 100 16.80 -3.34 -5.96
C MET A 100 15.92 -4.27 -5.11
N ASP A 101 16.54 -5.16 -4.34
CA ASP A 101 15.84 -5.89 -3.28
C ASP A 101 15.70 -5.04 -1.99
N THR A 102 15.18 -5.65 -0.93
CA THR A 102 15.00 -4.99 0.38
C THR A 102 16.29 -4.78 1.15
N GLU A 103 17.39 -5.42 0.74
CA GLU A 103 18.72 -5.26 1.33
C GLU A 103 19.56 -4.21 0.57
N GLY A 104 18.98 -3.60 -0.47
CA GLY A 104 19.65 -2.60 -1.31
C GLY A 104 20.60 -3.21 -2.35
N LYS A 105 20.54 -4.52 -2.57
CA LYS A 105 21.28 -5.14 -3.68
C LYS A 105 20.56 -4.84 -4.98
N GLN A 106 21.30 -4.29 -5.93
CA GLN A 106 20.81 -4.01 -7.27
C GLN A 106 20.53 -5.30 -8.04
N ILE A 107 19.32 -5.39 -8.59
CA ILE A 107 18.82 -6.48 -9.44
C ILE A 107 18.87 -6.05 -10.91
N ILE A 108 18.54 -4.79 -11.21
CA ILE A 108 18.53 -4.20 -12.55
C ILE A 108 19.58 -3.11 -12.60
N ASP A 109 20.50 -3.20 -13.56
CA ASP A 109 21.58 -2.22 -13.71
C ASP A 109 21.03 -0.85 -14.13
N TRP A 110 21.61 0.23 -13.62
CA TRP A 110 21.22 1.60 -13.96
C TRP A 110 21.31 1.87 -15.46
N ASN A 111 22.23 1.21 -16.16
CA ASN A 111 22.41 1.32 -17.60
C ASN A 111 21.28 0.67 -18.42
N GLU A 112 20.40 -0.14 -17.81
CA GLU A 112 19.21 -0.67 -18.48
C GLU A 112 18.06 0.35 -18.55
N LEU A 113 18.16 1.42 -17.75
CA LEU A 113 17.17 2.48 -17.68
C LEU A 113 17.43 3.55 -18.74
N ASN A 114 16.37 4.18 -19.23
CA ASN A 114 16.42 5.29 -20.16
C ASN A 114 15.39 6.36 -19.81
N SER A 115 15.41 7.48 -20.53
CA SER A 115 14.57 8.66 -20.25
C SER A 115 13.07 8.43 -20.39
N GLU A 116 12.64 7.36 -21.06
CA GLU A 116 11.21 7.04 -21.24
C GLU A 116 10.64 6.18 -20.12
N ASP A 117 11.49 5.62 -19.26
CA ASP A 117 11.08 4.78 -18.14
C ASP A 117 10.49 5.60 -17.00
N ILE A 118 9.54 4.99 -16.28
CA ILE A 118 8.98 5.56 -15.06
C ILE A 118 9.57 4.84 -13.87
N ILE A 119 10.12 5.60 -12.92
CA ILE A 119 10.65 5.08 -11.66
C ILE A 119 9.79 5.63 -10.53
N ILE A 120 9.26 4.72 -9.71
CA ILE A 120 8.51 5.05 -8.51
C ILE A 120 9.43 4.88 -7.29
N ILE A 121 9.47 5.90 -6.44
CA ILE A 121 10.15 5.83 -5.15
C ILE A 121 9.20 5.18 -4.12
N PRO A 122 9.66 4.18 -3.34
CA PRO A 122 8.86 3.52 -2.31
C PRO A 122 8.32 4.47 -1.25
N ALA A 123 7.31 4.00 -0.50
CA ALA A 123 6.68 4.78 0.56
C ALA A 123 7.63 5.18 1.70
N PHE A 124 8.75 4.47 1.86
CA PHE A 124 9.79 4.73 2.84
C PHE A 124 10.91 5.65 2.34
N GLY A 125 10.84 6.12 1.09
CA GLY A 125 11.80 7.05 0.50
C GLY A 125 13.05 6.38 -0.08
N THR A 126 14.07 7.21 -0.34
CA THR A 126 15.39 6.81 -0.84
C THR A 126 16.46 7.77 -0.28
N THR A 127 17.73 7.44 -0.45
CA THR A 127 18.85 8.34 -0.13
C THR A 127 19.04 9.38 -1.24
N ILE A 128 19.90 10.38 -1.03
CA ILE A 128 20.13 11.47 -2.01
C ILE A 128 21.03 11.00 -3.16
N GLU A 129 21.88 10.00 -2.90
CA GLU A 129 22.86 9.46 -3.85
C GLU A 129 22.21 8.64 -4.97
N ILE A 130 20.99 8.14 -4.76
CA ILE A 130 20.15 7.45 -5.73
C ILE A 130 19.23 8.47 -6.40
#